data_AF-A0A820NRH6-F1
#
_entry.id   AF-A0A820NRH6-F1
#
_cell.length_a   1.000
_cell.length_b   1.000
_cell.length_c   1.000
_cell.angle_alpha   90.00
_cell.angle_beta   90.00
_cell.angle_gamma   90.00
#
_symmetry.space_group_name_H-M   'P 1'
#
loop_
_entity.id
_entity.type
_entity.pdbx_description
1 polymer ?
#
loop_
_entity_poly.entity_id
_entity_poly.type
_entity_poly.pdbx_seq_one_letter_code
_entity_poly.pdbx_strand_id
1 'polypeptide(L)'
;MIFHIYLLWFVIDKYNCISSPIAPFTNYTHSTELQANIADLWWTTDDVKEEITFELHIRSTGWIALGISPAGGMQGADIAIGWVDSLGKVTIQDRHAFGKSKPMIDNTTQDWFALQGREQNGWTAIQFKRSFDTCDNMDYPIK
;
A
#
# COMPACT_ATOMS: atom_id res chain seq x y z
N MET A 1 -16.76 -18.77 -2.82
CA MET A 1 -16.22 -17.53 -3.40
C MET A 1 -14.70 -17.69 -3.42
N ILE A 2 -14.11 -17.88 -4.60
CA ILE A 2 -12.68 -18.21 -4.72
C ILE A 2 -11.89 -16.91 -4.66
N PHE A 3 -11.14 -16.71 -3.57
CA PHE A 3 -10.33 -15.52 -3.34
C PHE A 3 -8.99 -15.68 -4.09
N HIS A 4 -8.80 -14.94 -5.17
CA HIS A 4 -7.49 -14.82 -5.81
C HIS A 4 -6.80 -13.58 -5.24
N ILE A 5 -5.88 -13.80 -4.31
CA ILE A 5 -4.94 -12.77 -3.85
C ILE A 5 -3.83 -12.72 -4.90
N TYR A 6 -3.87 -11.72 -5.78
CA TYR A 6 -2.78 -11.44 -6.70
C TYR A 6 -1.76 -10.55 -5.97
N LEU A 7 -0.83 -11.16 -5.23
CA LEU A 7 0.39 -10.48 -4.80
C LEU A 7 1.31 -10.41 -6.01
N LEU A 8 1.25 -9.29 -6.73
CA LEU A 8 2.16 -8.99 -7.83
C LEU A 8 3.52 -8.62 -7.23
N TRP A 9 4.56 -9.32 -7.68
CA TRP A 9 5.94 -9.07 -7.31
C TRP A 9 6.45 -7.91 -8.17
N PHE A 10 6.62 -6.74 -7.57
CA PHE A 10 7.16 -5.60 -8.28
C PHE A 10 8.69 -5.59 -8.12
N VAL A 11 9.39 -5.87 -9.22
CA VAL A 11 10.73 -5.31 -9.41
C VAL A 11 10.50 -3.87 -9.83
N ILE A 12 11.12 -2.91 -9.14
CA ILE A 12 11.00 -1.47 -9.46
C ILE A 12 11.68 -1.24 -10.82
N ASP A 13 10.92 -1.38 -11.90
CA ASP A 13 11.33 -0.91 -13.22
C ASP A 13 11.07 0.60 -13.24
N LYS A 14 12.12 1.42 -13.06
CA LYS A 14 12.03 2.88 -13.11
C LYS A 14 11.64 3.38 -14.52
N TYR A 15 10.37 3.31 -14.87
CA TYR A 15 9.80 4.08 -15.97
C TYR A 15 9.21 5.36 -15.37
N ASN A 16 9.72 6.52 -15.79
CA ASN A 16 9.40 7.83 -15.20
C ASN A 16 8.04 8.39 -15.67
N CYS A 17 6.96 7.62 -15.69
CA CYS A 17 5.64 8.14 -16.01
C CYS A 17 4.56 7.46 -15.16
N ILE A 18 3.86 8.24 -14.33
CA ILE A 18 2.61 7.83 -13.71
C ILE A 18 1.61 7.47 -14.81
N SER A 19 0.95 6.32 -14.68
CA SER A 19 -0.01 5.81 -15.66
C SER A 19 -1.47 5.96 -15.24
N SER A 20 -1.73 6.15 -13.94
CA SER A 20 -3.06 6.29 -13.38
C SER A 20 -3.75 7.55 -13.89
N PRO A 21 -5.00 7.44 -14.40
CA PRO A 21 -5.79 8.59 -14.83
C PRO A 21 -6.44 9.33 -13.63
N ILE A 22 -6.24 8.83 -12.41
CA ILE A 22 -6.78 9.38 -11.18
C ILE A 22 -5.78 10.40 -10.62
N ALA A 23 -6.23 11.63 -10.32
CA ALA A 23 -5.40 12.62 -9.64
C ALA A 23 -5.12 12.21 -8.18
N PRO A 24 -3.92 12.40 -7.63
CA PRO A 24 -3.68 12.11 -6.21
C PRO A 24 -4.59 12.92 -5.28
N PHE A 25 -4.93 12.40 -4.10
CA PHE A 25 -5.80 13.08 -3.14
C PHE A 25 -5.17 14.34 -2.53
N THR A 26 -3.84 14.37 -2.44
CA THR A 26 -3.06 15.48 -1.87
C THR A 26 -1.78 15.71 -2.66
N ASN A 27 -1.01 16.74 -2.29
CA ASN A 27 0.33 16.93 -2.83
C ASN A 27 1.33 15.99 -2.13
N TYR A 28 2.20 15.38 -2.92
CA TYR A 28 3.27 14.50 -2.44
C TYR A 28 4.62 14.99 -2.91
N THR A 29 5.66 14.73 -2.12
CA THR A 29 7.04 15.09 -2.47
C THR A 29 7.69 14.06 -3.39
N HIS A 30 7.18 12.83 -3.39
CA HIS A 30 7.72 11.73 -4.17
C HIS A 30 6.63 10.92 -4.86
N SER A 31 7.02 10.32 -5.98
CA SER A 31 6.18 9.37 -6.71
C SER A 31 7.03 8.39 -7.54
N THR A 32 6.44 7.26 -7.87
CA THR A 32 7.04 6.26 -8.76
C THR A 32 5.95 5.39 -9.40
N GLU A 33 6.20 4.93 -10.61
CA GLU A 33 5.43 3.84 -11.21
C GLU A 33 6.04 2.51 -10.72
N LEU A 34 5.24 1.70 -10.01
CA LEU A 34 5.65 0.37 -9.55
C LEU A 34 5.53 -0.69 -10.65
N GLN A 35 4.54 -0.53 -11.54
CA GLN A 35 4.38 -1.34 -12.73
C GLN A 35 3.65 -0.55 -13.82
N ALA A 36 4.26 -0.56 -15.01
CA ALA A 36 3.73 0.03 -16.22
C ALA A 36 2.22 -0.22 -16.40
N ASN A 37 1.43 0.85 -16.38
CA ASN A 37 -0.03 0.83 -16.59
C ASN A 37 -0.84 0.01 -15.58
N ILE A 38 -0.26 -0.34 -14.43
CA ILE A 38 -0.89 -1.19 -13.41
C ILE A 38 -0.83 -0.56 -12.03
N ALA A 39 0.31 0.00 -11.63
CA ALA A 39 0.52 0.41 -10.25
C ALA A 39 1.38 1.68 -10.15
N ASP A 40 0.85 2.70 -9.48
CA ASP A 40 1.56 3.94 -9.17
C ASP A 40 1.51 4.19 -7.66
N LEU A 41 2.61 4.74 -7.13
CA LEU A 41 2.77 5.04 -5.72
C LEU A 41 3.24 6.48 -5.53
N TRP A 42 2.61 7.19 -4.60
CA TRP A 42 3.04 8.48 -4.08
C TRP A 42 3.32 8.39 -2.60
N TRP A 43 4.25 9.21 -2.12
CA TRP A 43 4.48 9.34 -0.68
C TRP A 43 5.04 10.69 -0.28
N THR A 44 4.81 11.04 0.99
CA THR A 44 5.40 12.19 1.68
C THR A 44 5.61 11.84 3.14
N THR A 45 6.59 12.47 3.77
CA THR A 45 6.88 12.30 5.20
C THR A 45 6.48 13.53 6.01
N ASP A 46 6.17 13.31 7.27
CA ASP A 46 6.07 14.34 8.31
C ASP A 46 7.10 14.00 9.39
N ASP A 47 8.28 14.61 9.29
CA ASP A 47 9.42 14.30 10.19
C ASP A 47 9.17 14.77 11.63
N VAL A 48 8.23 15.71 11.84
CA VAL A 48 7.87 16.18 13.19
C VAL A 48 6.97 15.15 13.89
N LYS A 49 6.06 14.52 13.15
CA LYS A 49 5.21 13.45 13.66
C LYS A 49 5.82 12.05 13.52
N GLU A 50 6.94 11.94 12.81
CA GLU A 50 7.56 10.67 12.43
C GLU A 50 6.55 9.75 11.71
N GLU A 51 5.82 10.29 10.74
CA GLU A 51 4.81 9.57 9.95
C GLU A 51 5.11 9.62 8.46
N ILE A 52 4.77 8.55 7.75
CA ILE A 52 4.74 8.51 6.29
C ILE A 52 3.30 8.35 5.81
N THR A 53 2.93 9.11 4.77
CA THR A 53 1.65 8.95 4.07
C THR A 53 1.91 8.45 2.67
N PHE A 54 1.27 7.36 2.32
CA PHE A 54 1.27 6.78 0.99
C PHE A 54 -0.07 6.97 0.30
N GLU A 55 -0.04 7.02 -1.02
CA GLU A 55 -1.21 6.79 -1.86
C GLU A 55 -0.85 5.82 -2.97
N LEU A 56 -1.61 4.73 -3.04
CA LEU A 56 -1.41 3.66 -3.99
C LEU A 56 -2.58 3.64 -4.97
N HIS A 57 -2.29 3.73 -6.26
CA HIS A 57 -3.25 3.52 -7.33
C HIS A 57 -2.95 2.19 -8.00
N ILE A 58 -3.90 1.26 -8.02
CA ILE A 58 -3.81 0.01 -8.77
C ILE A 58 -4.95 -0.06 -9.78
N ARG A 59 -4.64 -0.50 -11.00
CA ARG A 59 -5.62 -0.81 -12.04
C ARG A 59 -6.37 -2.10 -11.72
N SER A 60 -7.27 -2.02 -10.76
CA SER A 60 -8.13 -3.10 -10.30
C SER A 60 -9.45 -2.52 -9.78
N THR A 61 -10.41 -3.41 -9.52
CA THR A 61 -11.61 -3.13 -8.71
C THR A 61 -11.63 -4.19 -7.62
N GLY A 62 -11.42 -3.80 -6.37
CA GLY A 62 -11.27 -4.70 -5.24
C GLY A 62 -10.10 -4.35 -4.31
N TRP A 63 -9.41 -5.39 -3.85
CA TRP A 63 -8.39 -5.26 -2.83
C TRP A 63 -7.04 -4.91 -3.47
N ILE A 64 -6.35 -3.94 -2.89
CA ILE A 64 -4.99 -3.54 -3.25
C ILE A 64 -4.08 -3.71 -2.03
N ALA A 65 -2.78 -3.88 -2.28
CA ALA A 65 -1.83 -4.08 -1.20
C ALA A 65 -0.50 -3.38 -1.50
N LEU A 66 0.13 -2.83 -0.47
CA LEU A 66 1.51 -2.37 -0.48
C LEU A 66 2.27 -3.13 0.60
N GLY A 67 3.44 -3.65 0.26
CA GLY A 67 4.34 -4.30 1.21
C GLY A 67 5.69 -3.60 1.26
N ILE A 68 6.21 -3.40 2.46
CA ILE A 68 7.57 -2.92 2.72
C ILE A 68 8.37 -4.09 3.27
N SER A 69 9.54 -4.36 2.70
CA SER A 69 10.38 -5.45 3.17
C SER A 69 11.88 -5.17 2.99
N PRO A 70 12.74 -5.83 3.78
CA PRO A 70 14.18 -5.59 3.75
C PRO A 70 14.83 -5.88 2.39
N ALA A 71 14.28 -6.83 1.63
CA ALA A 71 14.87 -7.36 0.39
C ALA A 71 13.96 -7.19 -0.83
N GLY A 72 12.86 -6.45 -0.72
CA GLY A 72 11.90 -6.22 -1.81
C GLY A 72 11.04 -7.44 -2.20
N GLY A 73 11.00 -8.49 -1.39
CA GLY A 73 10.13 -9.66 -1.56
C GLY A 73 9.10 -9.81 -0.45
N MET A 74 8.18 -10.77 -0.54
CA MET A 74 7.17 -11.02 0.52
C MET A 74 7.75 -11.47 1.86
N GLN A 75 8.87 -12.19 1.88
CA GLN A 75 9.34 -12.73 3.15
C GLN A 75 9.81 -11.60 4.08
N GLY A 76 9.21 -11.54 5.27
CA GLY A 76 9.40 -10.45 6.23
C GLY A 76 8.77 -9.14 5.79
N ALA A 77 7.80 -9.16 4.87
CA ALA A 77 7.11 -7.95 4.46
C ALA A 77 6.01 -7.58 5.47
N ASP A 78 6.04 -6.32 5.87
CA ASP A 78 4.95 -5.60 6.51
C ASP A 78 4.03 -5.06 5.41
N ILE A 79 2.74 -5.40 5.46
CA ILE A 79 1.80 -5.26 4.36
C ILE A 79 0.50 -4.60 4.81
N ALA A 80 0.21 -3.42 4.23
CA ALA A 80 -1.12 -2.84 4.22
C ALA A 80 -1.96 -3.44 3.08
N ILE A 81 -3.08 -4.07 3.41
CA ILE A 81 -4.11 -4.46 2.41
C ILE A 81 -5.35 -3.58 2.58
N GLY A 82 -5.75 -2.87 1.52
CA GLY A 82 -6.89 -1.97 1.53
C GLY A 82 -7.91 -2.24 0.44
N TRP A 83 -9.15 -1.82 0.66
CA TRP A 83 -10.24 -1.88 -0.33
C TRP A 83 -11.26 -0.78 -0.04
N VAL A 84 -12.06 -0.47 -1.05
CA VAL A 84 -13.21 0.45 -0.97
C VAL A 84 -14.48 -0.39 -1.10
N ASP A 85 -15.40 -0.27 -0.15
CA ASP A 85 -16.67 -0.99 -0.23
C ASP A 85 -17.69 -0.29 -1.14
N SER A 86 -18.84 -0.93 -1.34
CA SER A 86 -19.91 -0.40 -2.21
C SER A 86 -20.52 0.92 -1.74
N LEU A 87 -20.28 1.32 -0.48
CA LEU A 87 -20.71 2.60 0.09
C LEU A 87 -19.62 3.67 0.01
N GLY A 88 -18.45 3.34 -0.58
CA GLY A 88 -17.30 4.23 -0.67
C GLY A 88 -16.45 4.27 0.61
N LYS A 89 -16.71 3.41 1.60
CA LYS A 89 -15.90 3.35 2.81
C LYS A 89 -14.61 2.59 2.53
N VAL A 90 -13.49 3.23 2.86
CA VAL A 90 -12.17 2.61 2.82
C VAL A 90 -11.92 1.78 4.08
N THR A 91 -11.33 0.60 3.92
CA THR A 91 -10.82 -0.21 5.02
C THR A 91 -9.38 -0.64 4.72
N ILE A 92 -8.55 -0.70 5.76
CA ILE A 92 -7.20 -1.28 5.71
C ILE A 92 -7.06 -2.40 6.74
N GLN A 93 -6.21 -3.36 6.41
CA GLN A 93 -5.75 -4.42 7.31
C GLN A 93 -4.23 -4.47 7.29
N ASP A 94 -3.68 -4.44 8.50
CA ASP A 94 -2.29 -4.77 8.80
C ASP A 94 -2.03 -6.27 8.68
N ARG A 95 -0.92 -6.63 8.03
CA ARG A 95 -0.56 -8.01 7.75
C ARG A 95 0.95 -8.19 7.68
N HIS A 96 1.39 -9.33 8.18
CA HIS A 96 2.77 -9.78 8.06
C HIS A 96 2.91 -11.01 7.15
N ALA A 97 3.93 -11.00 6.28
CA ALA A 97 4.25 -12.12 5.41
C ALA A 97 5.50 -12.88 5.86
N PHE A 98 5.30 -14.08 6.41
CA PHE A 98 6.39 -14.97 6.87
C PHE A 98 7.16 -15.67 5.74
N GLY A 99 6.71 -15.54 4.49
CA GLY A 99 7.28 -16.24 3.34
C GLY A 99 6.46 -16.00 2.08
N LYS A 100 6.64 -16.84 1.05
CA LYS A 100 5.88 -16.76 -0.22
C LYS A 100 4.48 -17.41 -0.10
N SER A 101 3.72 -17.01 0.91
CA SER A 101 2.39 -17.53 1.22
C SER A 101 1.46 -16.39 1.62
N LYS A 102 0.15 -16.64 1.66
CA LYS A 102 -0.84 -15.63 2.09
C LYS A 102 -0.39 -14.91 3.37
N PRO A 103 -0.26 -13.56 3.36
CA PRO A 103 0.09 -12.78 4.54
C PRO A 103 -0.93 -12.98 5.66
N MET A 104 -0.44 -13.19 6.88
CA MET A 104 -1.27 -13.36 8.06
C MET A 104 -1.68 -11.99 8.60
N ILE A 105 -2.84 -11.90 9.25
CA ILE A 105 -3.25 -10.66 9.91
C ILE A 105 -2.29 -10.42 11.07
N ASP A 106 -1.77 -9.20 11.17
CA ASP A 106 -1.12 -8.78 12.40
C ASP A 106 -2.20 -8.62 13.47
N ASN A 107 -2.20 -9.52 14.45
CA ASN A 107 -3.19 -9.51 15.53
C ASN A 107 -2.64 -8.83 16.79
N THR A 108 -1.39 -8.38 16.77
CA THR A 108 -0.73 -7.70 17.88
C THR A 108 -0.98 -6.21 17.83
N THR A 109 -0.90 -5.61 16.64
CA THR A 109 -1.09 -4.17 16.43
C THR A 109 -1.87 -3.88 15.13
N GLN A 110 -2.25 -2.61 14.96
CA GLN A 110 -2.77 -2.08 13.71
C GLN A 110 -2.04 -0.77 13.48
N ASP A 111 -1.03 -0.79 12.64
CA ASP A 111 -0.11 0.33 12.45
C ASP A 111 -0.37 1.09 11.15
N TRP A 112 -1.16 0.50 10.26
CA TRP A 112 -1.64 1.12 9.04
C TRP A 112 -3.03 1.76 9.22
N PHE A 113 -3.14 3.04 8.88
CA PHE A 113 -4.40 3.77 8.98
C PHE A 113 -4.85 4.27 7.61
N ALA A 114 -6.03 3.83 7.18
CA ALA A 114 -6.67 4.38 5.99
C ALA A 114 -7.14 5.81 6.25
N LEU A 115 -6.85 6.72 5.31
CA LEU A 115 -7.32 8.10 5.34
C LEU A 115 -8.52 8.28 4.42
N GLN A 116 -8.41 7.81 3.18
CA GLN A 116 -9.47 7.90 2.17
C GLN A 116 -9.19 6.93 1.03
N GLY A 117 -10.22 6.61 0.24
CA GLY A 117 -10.09 5.74 -0.92
C GLY A 117 -11.23 5.94 -1.90
N ARG A 118 -11.00 5.59 -3.16
CA ARG A 118 -12.03 5.61 -4.21
C ARG A 118 -11.73 4.59 -5.30
N GLU A 119 -12.79 4.11 -5.94
CA GLU A 119 -12.69 3.40 -7.21
C GLU A 119 -13.23 4.27 -8.34
N GLN A 120 -12.44 4.46 -9.39
CA GLN A 120 -12.80 5.29 -10.53
C GLN A 120 -12.11 4.78 -11.79
N ASN A 121 -12.83 4.71 -12.92
CA ASN A 121 -12.26 4.34 -14.23
C ASN A 121 -11.50 3.00 -14.25
N GLY A 122 -11.90 2.02 -13.41
CA GLY A 122 -11.22 0.71 -13.32
C GLY A 122 -9.92 0.73 -12.52
N TRP A 123 -9.71 1.75 -11.70
CA TRP A 123 -8.61 1.88 -10.75
C TRP A 123 -9.14 2.04 -9.34
N THR A 124 -8.44 1.43 -8.38
CA THR A 124 -8.63 1.65 -6.94
C THR A 124 -7.48 2.51 -6.45
N ALA A 125 -7.80 3.64 -5.84
CA ALA A 125 -6.86 4.57 -5.22
C ALA A 125 -7.12 4.61 -3.71
N ILE A 126 -6.10 4.34 -2.90
CA ILE A 126 -6.20 4.40 -1.43
C ILE A 126 -5.03 5.19 -0.86
N GLN A 127 -5.34 6.15 0.00
CA GLN A 127 -4.39 6.88 0.82
C GLN A 127 -4.37 6.28 2.24
N PHE A 128 -3.18 6.01 2.74
CA PHE A 128 -2.96 5.44 4.05
C PHE A 128 -1.67 5.94 4.68
N LYS A 129 -1.57 5.88 6.00
CA LYS A 129 -0.40 6.35 6.75
C LYS A 129 0.05 5.34 7.80
N ARG A 130 1.32 5.46 8.19
CA ARG A 130 1.98 4.66 9.23
C ARG A 130 3.10 5.47 9.89
N SER A 131 3.40 5.20 11.15
CA SER A 131 4.57 5.78 11.85
C SER A 131 5.88 5.20 11.31
N PHE A 132 6.98 5.94 11.36
CA PHE A 132 8.30 5.47 10.92
C PHE A 132 8.76 4.24 11.71
N ASP A 133 8.53 4.26 13.02
CA ASP A 133 8.77 3.16 13.94
C ASP A 133 7.48 2.87 14.70
N THR A 134 6.99 1.65 14.60
CA THR A 134 5.77 1.19 15.26
C THR A 134 6.06 0.46 16.57
N CYS A 135 7.36 0.25 16.86
CA CYS A 135 7.84 -0.54 17.98
C CYS A 135 7.31 -1.99 17.97
N ASP A 136 6.83 -2.47 16.82
CA ASP A 136 6.39 -3.84 16.60
C ASP A 136 7.46 -4.66 15.87
N ASN A 137 7.68 -5.89 16.33
CA ASN A 137 8.69 -6.79 15.80
C ASN A 137 8.25 -7.46 14.49
N MET A 138 6.96 -7.41 14.14
CA MET A 138 6.47 -7.86 12.84
C MET A 138 6.60 -6.77 11.77
N ASP A 139 7.00 -5.57 12.16
CA ASP A 139 6.99 -4.40 11.33
C ASP A 139 8.37 -3.99 10.84
N TYR A 140 8.42 -3.41 9.65
CA TYR A 140 9.68 -2.90 9.10
C TYR A 140 9.84 -1.39 9.42
N PRO A 141 10.90 -0.97 10.15
CA PRO A 141 11.13 0.44 10.43
C PRO A 141 11.54 1.21 9.16
N ILE A 142 10.97 2.39 9.00
CA ILE A 142 11.27 3.32 7.90
C ILE A 142 12.19 4.41 8.46
N LYS A 143 13.50 4.29 8.22
CA LYS A 143 14.53 5.24 8.66
C LYS A 143 15.18 5.96 7.49
#